data_AF-A0A3M1VL72-F1
#
_entry.id   AF-A0A3M1VL72-F1
#
_cell.length_a   1.000
_cell.length_b   1.000
_cell.length_c   1.000
_cell.angle_alpha   90.00
_cell.angle_beta   90.00
_cell.angle_gamma   90.00
#
_symmetry.space_group_name_H-M   'P 1'
#
loop_
_entity.id
_entity.type
_entity.pdbx_description
1 polymer ?
#
loop_
_entity_poly.entity_id
_entity_poly.type
_entity_poly.pdbx_seq_one_letter_code
_entity_poly.pdbx_strand_id
1 'polypeptide(L)' 'MLAKLKLAATVVALLIVVIVVFQNTDSVTVRLLTWNASMPQAVALFAATVIGFAAGAVTASVWLRRR' A
#
# COMPACT_ATOMS: atom_id res chain seq x y z
N MET A 1 -32.51 4.67 3.35
CA MET A 1 -31.99 3.60 2.46
C MET A 1 -30.52 3.81 2.09
N LEU A 2 -30.13 5.00 1.59
CA LEU A 2 -28.73 5.30 1.20
C LEU A 2 -27.69 5.13 2.31
N ALA A 3 -27.98 5.55 3.56
CA ALA A 3 -27.02 5.40 4.66
C ALA A 3 -26.70 3.92 4.97
N LYS A 4 -27.71 3.05 4.93
CA LYS A 4 -27.54 1.60 5.12
C LYS A 4 -26.76 0.97 3.96
N LEU A 5 -27.00 1.42 2.72
CA LEU A 5 -26.26 0.99 1.54
C LEU A 5 -24.78 1.43 1.58
N LYS A 6 -24.52 2.69 1.95
CA LYS A 6 -23.15 3.20 2.16
C LYS A 6 -22.42 2.39 3.21
N LEU A 7 -23.07 2.14 4.36
CA LEU A 7 -22.48 1.32 5.42
C LEU A 7 -22.16 -0.10 4.93
N ALA A 8 -23.09 -0.75 4.24
CA ALA A 8 -22.87 -2.09 3.68
C ALA A 8 -21.71 -2.09 2.67
N ALA A 9 -21.65 -1.12 1.76
CA ALA A 9 -20.56 -0.98 0.80
C ALA A 9 -19.21 -0.76 1.48
N THR A 10 -19.16 0.08 2.52
CA THR A 10 -17.94 0.29 3.32
C THR A 10 -17.50 -1.00 4.01
N VAL A 11 -18.42 -1.74 4.63
CA VAL A 11 -18.10 -3.02 5.29
C VAL A 11 -17.56 -4.04 4.28
N VAL A 12 -18.19 -4.16 3.11
CA VAL A 12 -17.73 -5.06 2.04
C VAL A 12 -16.35 -4.65 1.55
N ALA A 13 -16.11 -3.36 1.30
CA ALA A 13 -14.80 -2.87 0.89
C ALA A 13 -13.73 -3.16 1.94
N LEU A 14 -14.05 -2.98 3.23
CA LEU A 14 -13.13 -3.25 4.33
C LEU A 14 -12.79 -4.74 4.43
N LEU A 15 -13.79 -5.61 4.28
CA LEU A 15 -13.60 -7.06 4.23
C LEU A 15 -12.70 -7.48 3.06
N ILE A 16 -12.90 -6.90 1.88
CA ILE A 16 -12.03 -7.16 0.72
C ILE A 16 -10.59 -6.77 1.04
N VAL A 17 -10.35 -5.60 1.64
CA VAL A 17 -9.01 -5.17 2.04
C VAL A 17 -8.37 -6.18 3.01
N VAL A 18 -9.11 -6.60 4.04
CA VAL A 18 -8.63 -7.60 5.00
C VAL A 18 -8.28 -8.91 4.30
N ILE A 19 -9.17 -9.43 3.45
CA ILE A 19 -8.94 -10.67 2.69
C ILE A 19 -7.68 -10.55 1.84
N VAL A 20 -7.52 -9.46 1.09
CA VAL A 20 -6.34 -9.23 0.26
C VAL A 20 -5.07 -9.20 1.12
N VAL A 21 -5.07 -8.49 2.24
CA VAL A 21 -3.90 -8.46 3.15
C VAL A 21 -3.56 -9.85 3.66
N PHE A 22 -4.54 -10.60 4.16
CA PHE A 22 -4.32 -11.95 4.68
C PHE A 22 -3.85 -12.93 3.60
N GLN A 23 -4.39 -12.86 2.39
CA GLN A 23 -3.92 -13.67 1.26
C GLN A 23 -2.50 -13.31 0.82
N ASN A 24 -2.05 -12.07 1.07
CA ASN A 24 -0.70 -11.62 0.75
C ASN A 24 0.26 -11.73 1.96
N THR A 25 -0.01 -12.63 2.91
CA THR A 25 0.92 -12.88 4.04
C THR A 25 2.06 -13.83 3.69
N ASP A 26 2.05 -14.40 2.48
CA ASP A 26 3.14 -15.20 1.95
C ASP A 26 4.47 -14.45 2.02
N SER A 27 5.51 -15.19 2.41
CA SER A 27 6.85 -14.64 2.61
C SER A 27 7.52 -14.36 1.26
N VAL A 28 7.91 -13.11 1.05
CA VAL A 28 8.71 -12.68 -0.11
C VAL A 28 10.08 -12.19 0.36
N THR A 29 11.12 -12.50 -0.41
CA THR A 29 12.47 -12.00 -0.16
C THR A 29 12.73 -10.75 -0.99
N VAL A 30 12.88 -9.61 -0.33
CA VAL A 30 13.35 -8.36 -0.94
C VAL A 30 14.87 -8.39 -1.01
N ARG A 31 15.42 -8.23 -2.22
CA ARG A 31 16.86 -8.21 -2.47
C ARG A 31 17.29 -6.83 -2.96
N LEU A 32 18.14 -6.14 -2.19
CA LEU A 32 18.73 -4.85 -2.55
C LEU A 32 20.25 -4.95 -2.53
N LEU A 33 20.88 -5.10 -3.71
CA LEU A 33 22.32 -5.16 -3.94
C LEU A 33 23.09 -6.17 -3.04
N THR A 34 23.36 -5.84 -1.77
CA THR A 34 23.98 -6.71 -0.75
C THR A 34 23.06 -7.07 0.42
N TRP A 35 21.91 -6.42 0.53
CA TRP A 35 20.90 -6.65 1.57
C TRP A 35 19.81 -7.60 1.09
N ASN A 36 19.44 -8.54 1.96
CA ASN A 36 18.31 -9.44 1.72
C ASN A 36 17.45 -9.46 2.98
N ALA A 37 16.15 -9.22 2.83
CA ALA A 37 15.20 -9.27 3.92
C ALA A 37 13.96 -10.05 3.50
N SER A 38 13.51 -10.97 4.35
CA SER A 38 12.27 -11.71 4.16
C SER A 38 11.15 -11.05 4.96
N MET A 39 10.02 -10.80 4.32
CA MET A 39 8.83 -10.20 4.94
C MET A 39 7.56 -10.68 4.24
N PRO A 40 6.37 -10.53 4.85
CA PRO A 40 5.11 -10.80 4.17
C PRO A 40 4.93 -9.88 2.95
N GLN A 41 4.41 -10.42 1.85
CA GLN A 41 4.19 -9.68 0.59
C GLN A 41 3.33 -8.42 0.80
N ALA A 42 2.31 -8.48 1.65
CA ALA A 42 1.47 -7.34 2.00
C ALA A 42 2.29 -6.18 2.61
N VAL A 43 3.26 -6.50 3.47
CA VAL A 43 4.15 -5.50 4.08
C VAL A 43 5.05 -4.88 3.01
N ALA A 44 5.62 -5.70 2.13
CA ALA A 44 6.46 -5.23 1.04
C ALA A 44 5.70 -4.29 0.08
N LEU A 45 4.48 -4.66 -0.32
CA LEU A 45 3.62 -3.84 -1.18
C LEU A 45 3.24 -2.51 -0.53
N PHE A 46 2.87 -2.54 0.75
CA PHE A 46 2.51 -1.33 1.49
C PHE A 46 3.73 -0.40 1.64
N ALA A 47 4.88 -0.94 2.04
CA ALA A 47 6.12 -0.19 2.16
C ALA A 47 6.54 0.45 0.83
N ALA A 48 6.52 -0.32 -0.27
CA ALA A 48 6.83 0.19 -1.60
C ALA A 48 5.88 1.33 -2.02
N THR A 49 4.58 1.19 -1.74
CA THR A 49 3.58 2.22 -2.03
C THR A 49 3.86 3.51 -1.27
N VAL A 50 4.09 3.41 0.05
CA VAL A 50 4.37 4.57 0.91
C VAL A 50 5.66 5.28 0.50
N ILE A 51 6.73 4.51 0.29
CA ILE A 51 8.04 5.05 -0.11
C ILE A 51 7.94 5.71 -1.49
N GLY A 52 7.33 5.03 -2.46
CA GLY A 52 7.15 5.55 -3.82
C GLY A 52 6.29 6.82 -3.85
N PHE A 53 5.18 6.83 -3.10
CA PHE A 53 4.33 8.02 -2.97
C PHE A 53 5.07 9.19 -2.31
N ALA A 54 5.78 8.96 -1.20
CA ALA A 54 6.53 9.99 -0.53
C ALA A 54 7.63 10.58 -1.44
N ALA A 55 8.40 9.73 -2.12
CA ALA A 55 9.42 10.16 -3.08
C ALA A 55 8.83 10.95 -4.25
N GLY A 56 7.69 10.49 -4.78
CA GLY A 56 6.94 11.18 -5.84
C GLY A 56 6.43 12.54 -5.38
N ALA A 57 5.81 12.62 -4.20
CA ALA A 57 5.29 13.85 -3.63
C ALA A 57 6.39 14.89 -3.37
N VAL A 58 7.54 14.46 -2.84
CA VAL A 58 8.70 15.34 -2.67
C VAL A 58 9.19 15.86 -4.01
N THR A 59 9.43 14.97 -4.99
CA THR A 59 9.90 15.35 -6.32
C THR A 59 8.93 16.32 -7.00
N ALA A 60 7.62 16.04 -6.97
CA ALA A 60 6.60 16.90 -7.52
C ALA A 60 6.57 18.28 -6.84
N SER A 61 6.68 18.32 -5.51
CA SER A 61 6.70 19.58 -4.77
C SER A 61 7.91 20.45 -5.12
N VAL A 62 9.10 19.84 -5.29
CA VAL A 62 10.31 20.56 -5.69
C VAL A 62 10.19 21.09 -7.11
N TRP A 63 9.61 20.29 -8.01
CA TRP A 63 9.40 20.69 -9.41
C TRP A 63 8.39 21.83 -9.54
N LEU A 64 7.25 21.75 -8.83
CA LEU A 64 6.22 22.79 -8.83
C LEU A 64 6.70 24.11 -8.22
N ARG A 65 7.63 24.08 -7.24
CA ARG A 65 8.22 25.30 -6.64
C ARG A 65 9.24 25.99 -7.55
N ARG A 66 9.76 25.31 -8.57
CA ARG A 66 10.74 25.86 -9.52
C ARG A 66 10.09 26.44 -10.79
N ARG A 67 8.76 26.31 -10.91
CA ARG A 67 7.94 26.86 -11.99
C ARG A 67 7.19 28.08 -11.47
#